data_AF-A0A959PV64-F1
#
_entry.id   AF-A0A959PV64-F1
#
_cell.length_a   1.000
_cell.length_b   1.000
_cell.length_c   1.000
_cell.angle_alpha   90.00
_cell.angle_beta   90.00
_cell.angle_gamma   90.00
#
_symmetry.space_group_name_H-M   'P 1'
#
loop_
_entity.id
_entity.type
_entity.pdbx_description
1 polymer ?
#
loop_
_entity_poly.entity_id
_entity_poly.type
_entity_poly.pdbx_seq_one_letter_code
_entity_poly.pdbx_strand_id
1 'polypeptide(L)'
;MKVSLNWLKQYIDLSDFTPDQISEMLTDLGLEVEGMEVFESIQGGLEGIVVGEVKTCERHPNADKLSLTTVDVGTGELLSIVCGAPNVAAGQKVLVATVGTMLYPSEGDPFQIKESKIRGELSQGMICAEDELGIGQDHSGIMVLPGEVNVGLKGADYLNIESDVVYEIGLTPNRSDATNHIGVARDLAATLKINFQKDAEVKWPEISSFEVEGHDLPIEVKVENTEACPRYSGVCIKGVKVGESPEWLRNRLNAIGVRPINNIVDVTNFVLHEMGQPLHAFDYDQIADHKVLVKTLPAGTKFLA
;
A
#
# COMPACT_ATOMS: atom_id res chain seq x y z
N MET A 1 15.83 1.88 -9.48
CA MET A 1 14.36 2.08 -9.68
C MET A 1 13.64 1.05 -8.84
N LYS A 2 12.57 1.40 -8.12
CA LYS A 2 11.78 0.40 -7.37
C LYS A 2 10.56 -0.07 -8.15
N VAL A 3 10.30 -1.37 -8.16
CA VAL A 3 9.19 -2.02 -8.87
C VAL A 3 8.44 -2.96 -7.93
N SER A 4 7.15 -2.72 -7.77
CA SER A 4 6.24 -3.52 -6.96
C SER A 4 5.79 -4.79 -7.69
N LEU A 5 5.92 -5.95 -7.06
CA LEU A 5 5.46 -7.23 -7.63
C LEU A 5 3.94 -7.30 -7.69
N ASN A 6 3.23 -6.84 -6.66
CA ASN A 6 1.76 -6.79 -6.66
C ASN A 6 1.22 -5.88 -7.76
N TRP A 7 1.89 -4.75 -8.00
CA TRP A 7 1.53 -3.85 -9.07
C TRP A 7 1.84 -4.47 -10.45
N LEU A 8 3.00 -5.11 -10.63
CA LEU A 8 3.32 -5.85 -11.86
C LEU A 8 2.27 -6.92 -12.18
N LYS A 9 1.81 -7.68 -11.18
CA LYS A 9 0.80 -8.74 -11.32
C LYS A 9 -0.54 -8.25 -11.89
N GLN A 10 -0.82 -6.95 -11.84
CA GLN A 10 -2.00 -6.37 -12.50
C GLN A 10 -1.89 -6.39 -14.02
N TYR A 11 -0.68 -6.20 -14.54
CA TYR A 11 -0.42 -6.09 -15.97
C TYR A 11 0.08 -7.39 -16.59
N ILE A 12 0.59 -8.34 -15.80
CA ILE A 12 1.09 -9.61 -16.31
C ILE A 12 0.85 -10.75 -15.31
N ASP A 13 0.50 -11.93 -15.84
CA ASP A 13 0.30 -13.11 -15.00
C ASP A 13 1.63 -13.78 -14.61
N LEU A 14 1.99 -13.65 -13.34
CA LEU A 14 3.20 -14.20 -12.72
C LEU A 14 2.88 -15.25 -11.64
N SER A 15 1.67 -15.82 -11.63
CA SER A 15 1.22 -16.76 -10.58
C SER A 15 2.10 -17.99 -10.40
N ASP A 16 2.79 -18.41 -11.46
CA ASP A 16 3.57 -19.65 -11.49
C ASP A 16 5.00 -19.48 -11.00
N PHE A 17 5.41 -18.26 -10.65
CA PHE A 17 6.79 -17.91 -10.33
C PHE A 17 6.93 -17.36 -8.92
N THR A 18 7.97 -17.77 -8.22
CA THR A 18 8.35 -17.18 -6.93
C THR A 18 8.98 -15.81 -7.14
N PRO A 19 9.00 -14.95 -6.10
CA PRO A 19 9.67 -13.66 -6.19
C PRO A 19 11.15 -13.76 -6.59
N ASP A 20 11.86 -14.79 -6.11
CA ASP A 20 13.26 -15.04 -6.47
C ASP A 20 13.43 -15.41 -7.95
N GLN A 21 12.55 -16.25 -8.50
CA GLN A 21 12.58 -16.61 -9.92
C GLN A 21 12.33 -15.39 -10.82
N ILE A 22 11.45 -14.49 -10.40
CA ILE A 22 11.21 -13.22 -11.09
C ILE A 22 12.44 -12.31 -11.00
N SER A 23 13.10 -12.25 -9.85
CA SER A 23 14.36 -11.50 -9.69
C SER A 23 15.47 -12.00 -10.64
N GLU A 24 15.63 -13.31 -10.75
CA GLU A 24 16.57 -13.94 -11.69
C GLU A 24 16.22 -13.58 -13.14
N MET A 25 14.95 -13.73 -13.53
CA MET A 25 14.48 -13.38 -14.88
C MET A 25 14.73 -11.90 -15.23
N LEU A 26 14.46 -10.98 -14.30
CA LEU A 26 14.73 -9.55 -14.50
C LEU A 26 16.22 -9.28 -14.72
N THR A 27 17.08 -9.92 -13.93
CA THR A 27 18.53 -9.77 -14.06
C THR A 27 19.03 -10.30 -15.41
N ASP A 28 18.54 -11.47 -15.84
CA ASP A 28 18.88 -12.05 -17.15
C ASP A 28 18.42 -11.17 -18.34
N LEU A 29 17.34 -10.40 -18.15
CA LEU A 29 16.83 -9.41 -19.10
C LEU A 29 17.66 -8.11 -19.17
N GLY A 30 18.69 -7.98 -18.33
CA GLY A 30 19.48 -6.76 -18.18
C GLY A 30 18.81 -5.70 -17.31
N LEU A 31 17.79 -6.09 -16.54
CA LEU A 31 17.20 -5.30 -15.45
C LEU A 31 17.76 -5.82 -14.13
N GLU A 32 19.04 -5.54 -13.88
CA GLU A 32 19.79 -6.06 -12.73
C GLU A 32 19.08 -5.71 -11.41
N VAL A 33 18.70 -6.74 -10.66
CA VAL A 33 18.09 -6.57 -9.33
C VAL A 33 19.18 -6.42 -8.29
N GLU A 34 19.36 -5.20 -7.80
CA GLU A 34 20.33 -4.83 -6.77
C GLU A 34 19.84 -5.15 -5.36
N GLY A 35 18.50 -5.23 -5.18
CA GLY A 35 17.87 -5.50 -3.90
C GLY A 35 16.45 -6.01 -4.03
N MET A 36 16.01 -6.78 -3.03
CA MET A 36 14.64 -7.23 -2.88
C MET A 36 14.20 -6.94 -1.45
N GLU A 37 13.19 -6.09 -1.30
CA GLU A 37 12.64 -5.66 -0.01
C GLU A 37 11.18 -6.11 0.10
N VAL A 38 10.75 -6.43 1.31
CA VAL A 38 9.32 -6.64 1.59
C VAL A 38 8.74 -5.32 2.05
N PHE A 39 7.75 -4.83 1.33
CA PHE A 39 6.91 -3.73 1.76
C PHE A 39 5.67 -4.29 2.46
N GLU A 40 5.35 -3.73 3.61
CA GLU A 40 4.11 -4.02 4.32
C GLU A 40 3.42 -2.69 4.56
N SER A 41 2.12 -2.63 4.26
CA SER A 41 1.30 -1.45 4.54
C SER A 41 1.32 -1.07 6.03
N ILE A 42 1.59 -2.04 6.90
CA ILE A 42 1.84 -1.87 8.33
C ILE A 42 3.08 -2.65 8.71
N GLN A 43 3.96 -2.00 9.46
CA GLN A 43 5.23 -2.57 9.87
C GLN A 43 5.02 -3.87 10.66
N GLY A 44 5.69 -4.94 10.21
CA GLY A 44 5.59 -6.27 10.81
C GLY A 44 4.42 -7.11 10.32
N GLY A 45 3.64 -6.61 9.34
CA GLY A 45 2.62 -7.36 8.61
C GLY A 45 1.48 -7.92 9.47
N LEU A 46 1.41 -7.50 10.74
CA LEU A 46 0.59 -8.13 11.77
C LEU A 46 0.85 -9.64 11.92
N GLU A 47 2.09 -10.08 11.71
CA GLU A 47 2.47 -11.48 11.84
C GLU A 47 2.24 -11.96 13.29
N GLY A 48 1.49 -13.06 13.44
CA GLY A 48 1.13 -13.59 14.77
C GLY A 48 0.00 -12.85 15.48
N ILE A 49 -0.73 -11.97 14.78
CA ILE A 49 -2.02 -11.45 15.22
C ILE A 49 -3.15 -12.33 14.67
N VAL A 50 -4.11 -12.67 15.51
CA VAL A 50 -5.26 -13.50 15.14
C VAL A 50 -6.55 -12.95 15.73
N VAL A 51 -7.67 -13.24 15.07
CA VAL A 51 -9.00 -12.95 15.61
C VAL A 51 -9.32 -13.94 16.71
N GLY A 52 -9.52 -13.44 17.93
CA GLY A 52 -9.95 -14.21 19.09
C GLY A 52 -11.37 -13.88 19.53
N GLU A 53 -12.01 -14.78 20.28
CA GLU A 53 -13.29 -14.54 20.94
C GLU A 53 -13.12 -14.62 22.46
N VAL A 54 -13.51 -13.56 23.16
CA VAL A 54 -13.47 -13.50 24.62
C VAL A 54 -14.58 -14.40 25.18
N LYS A 55 -14.23 -15.55 25.76
CA LYS A 55 -15.18 -16.50 26.35
C LYS A 55 -15.63 -16.08 27.74
N THR A 56 -14.69 -15.65 28.58
CA THR A 56 -14.99 -15.12 29.92
C THR A 56 -14.24 -13.83 30.17
N CYS A 57 -14.82 -12.96 31.00
CA CYS A 57 -14.21 -11.73 31.45
C CYS A 57 -14.55 -11.52 32.93
N GLU A 58 -13.58 -11.73 33.80
CA GLU A 58 -13.70 -11.60 35.25
C GLU A 58 -12.80 -10.49 35.76
N ARG A 59 -13.14 -9.91 36.92
CA ARG A 59 -12.31 -8.85 37.50
C ARG A 59 -11.05 -9.45 38.13
N HIS A 60 -9.90 -8.84 37.90
CA HIS A 60 -8.63 -9.35 38.42
C HIS A 60 -8.61 -9.28 39.97
N PRO A 61 -8.29 -10.38 40.68
CA PRO A 61 -8.38 -10.44 42.14
C PRO A 61 -7.44 -9.45 42.85
N ASN A 62 -6.28 -9.19 42.24
CA ASN A 62 -5.24 -8.31 42.78
C ASN A 62 -5.14 -6.92 42.08
N ALA A 63 -6.13 -6.52 41.28
CA ALA A 63 -6.11 -5.22 40.59
C ALA A 63 -7.50 -4.71 40.17
N ASP A 64 -7.83 -3.48 40.58
CA ASP A 64 -9.15 -2.89 40.33
C ASP A 64 -9.44 -2.52 38.87
N LYS A 65 -8.38 -2.30 38.07
CA LYS A 65 -8.44 -1.82 36.68
C LYS A 65 -8.10 -2.90 35.64
N LEU A 66 -7.86 -4.14 36.07
CA LEU A 66 -7.51 -5.23 35.16
C LEU A 66 -8.64 -6.27 35.15
N SER A 67 -8.82 -6.88 33.99
CA SER A 67 -9.73 -7.99 33.76
C SER A 67 -8.93 -9.23 33.38
N LEU A 68 -9.32 -10.37 33.94
CA LEU A 68 -8.87 -11.70 33.52
C LEU A 68 -9.82 -12.20 32.45
N THR A 69 -9.29 -12.43 31.26
CA THR A 69 -10.06 -12.94 30.15
C THR A 69 -9.58 -14.31 29.74
N THR A 70 -10.52 -15.18 29.35
CA THR A 70 -10.18 -16.39 28.58
C THR A 70 -10.57 -16.14 27.13
N VAL A 71 -9.63 -16.34 26.22
CA VAL A 71 -9.81 -16.01 24.80
C VAL A 71 -9.56 -17.24 23.96
N ASP A 72 -10.52 -17.56 23.11
CA ASP A 72 -10.41 -18.59 22.08
C ASP A 72 -9.78 -17.98 20.84
N VAL A 73 -8.61 -18.48 20.42
CA VAL A 73 -7.91 -18.03 19.21
C VAL A 73 -7.95 -19.06 18.08
N GLY A 74 -8.79 -20.11 18.20
CA GLY A 74 -8.98 -21.12 17.16
C GLY A 74 -7.89 -22.19 17.10
N THR A 75 -6.97 -22.23 18.07
CA THR A 75 -5.92 -23.27 18.19
C THR A 75 -6.36 -24.50 18.98
N GLY A 76 -7.56 -24.47 19.58
CA GLY A 76 -8.12 -25.55 20.40
C GLY A 76 -7.85 -25.41 21.91
N GLU A 77 -6.94 -24.52 22.31
CA GLU A 77 -6.68 -24.17 23.71
C GLU A 77 -7.14 -22.72 23.99
N LEU A 78 -7.78 -22.51 25.14
CA LEU A 78 -8.17 -21.17 25.59
C LEU A 78 -6.98 -20.49 26.24
N LEU A 79 -6.62 -19.31 25.74
CA LEU A 79 -5.55 -18.50 26.29
C LEU A 79 -6.05 -17.65 27.44
N SER A 80 -5.31 -17.62 28.55
CA SER A 80 -5.55 -16.66 29.63
C SER A 80 -4.85 -15.35 29.31
N ILE A 81 -5.60 -14.25 29.18
CA ILE A 81 -5.04 -12.94 28.83
C ILE A 81 -5.54 -11.90 29.82
N VAL A 82 -4.62 -11.15 30.41
CA VAL A 82 -4.95 -10.02 31.28
C VAL A 82 -5.13 -8.78 30.42
N CYS A 83 -6.32 -8.18 30.45
CA CYS A 83 -6.65 -6.99 29.67
C CYS A 83 -6.96 -5.81 30.60
N GLY A 84 -6.40 -4.64 30.31
CA GLY A 84 -6.66 -3.40 31.06
C GLY A 84 -7.71 -2.48 30.41
N ALA A 85 -8.20 -2.82 29.23
CA ALA A 85 -9.10 -1.96 28.48
C ALA A 85 -10.51 -1.96 29.10
N PRO A 86 -11.15 -0.80 29.25
CA PRO A 86 -12.43 -0.68 29.95
C PRO A 86 -13.61 -1.27 29.15
N ASN A 87 -13.43 -1.47 27.84
CA ASN A 87 -14.44 -1.95 26.90
C ASN A 87 -14.42 -3.46 26.67
N VAL A 88 -13.53 -4.21 27.35
CA VAL A 88 -13.45 -5.68 27.22
C VAL A 88 -14.63 -6.37 27.91
N ALA A 89 -15.30 -7.27 27.19
CA ALA A 89 -16.44 -8.03 27.67
C ALA A 89 -16.51 -9.42 27.04
N ALA A 90 -17.13 -10.37 27.76
CA ALA A 90 -17.38 -11.71 27.24
C ALA A 90 -18.31 -11.67 26.01
N GLY A 91 -18.04 -12.53 25.03
CA GLY A 91 -18.73 -12.63 23.74
C GLY A 91 -18.20 -11.70 22.64
N GLN A 92 -17.21 -10.86 22.93
CA GLN A 92 -16.59 -9.98 21.93
C GLN A 92 -15.57 -10.72 21.06
N LYS A 93 -15.52 -10.37 19.77
CA LYS A 93 -14.43 -10.74 18.88
C LYS A 93 -13.40 -9.62 18.87
N VAL A 94 -12.13 -9.96 18.96
CA VAL A 94 -11.03 -9.02 19.19
C VAL A 94 -9.78 -9.48 18.44
N LEU A 95 -8.82 -8.58 18.23
CA LEU A 95 -7.50 -8.95 17.73
C LEU A 95 -6.58 -9.31 18.89
N VAL A 96 -5.91 -10.45 18.78
CA VAL A 96 -5.03 -11.02 19.81
C VAL A 96 -3.64 -11.20 19.25
N ALA A 97 -2.66 -10.59 19.92
CA ALA A 97 -1.26 -10.90 19.72
C ALA A 97 -0.85 -12.11 20.56
N THR A 98 -0.44 -13.18 19.88
CA THR A 98 0.01 -14.41 20.53
C THR A 98 1.43 -14.28 21.09
N VAL A 99 1.83 -15.21 21.96
CA VAL A 99 3.20 -15.25 22.49
C VAL A 99 4.20 -15.45 21.35
N GLY A 100 5.24 -14.62 21.32
CA GLY A 100 6.26 -14.60 20.27
C GLY A 100 6.04 -13.51 19.22
N THR A 101 4.83 -12.97 19.10
CA THR A 101 4.48 -11.90 18.16
C THR A 101 5.26 -10.62 18.46
N MET A 102 5.79 -9.97 17.42
CA MET A 102 6.41 -8.66 17.50
C MET A 102 5.39 -7.57 17.15
N LEU A 103 5.12 -6.65 18.08
CA LEU A 103 4.24 -5.50 17.84
C LEU A 103 5.07 -4.27 17.49
N TYR A 104 4.52 -3.45 16.59
CA TYR A 104 5.08 -2.18 16.13
C TYR A 104 4.04 -1.08 16.41
N PRO A 105 3.98 -0.55 17.64
CA PRO A 105 2.99 0.48 17.99
C PRO A 105 3.22 1.78 17.21
N SER A 106 2.17 2.57 17.04
CA SER A 106 2.26 3.90 16.43
C SER A 106 3.15 4.87 17.23
N GLU A 107 3.26 4.65 18.55
CA GLU A 107 4.17 5.39 19.44
C GLU A 107 4.95 4.42 20.34
N GLY A 108 6.28 4.53 20.35
CA GLY A 108 7.18 3.75 21.20
C GLY A 108 8.07 2.78 20.43
N ASP A 109 8.88 2.02 21.17
CA ASP A 109 9.77 1.02 20.59
C ASP A 109 9.03 -0.29 20.31
N PRO A 110 9.34 -0.99 19.20
CA PRO A 110 8.81 -2.31 18.92
C PRO A 110 9.10 -3.29 20.07
N PHE A 111 8.12 -4.12 20.44
CA PHE A 111 8.28 -5.08 21.53
C PHE A 111 7.66 -6.43 21.22
N GLN A 112 8.25 -7.49 21.79
CA GLN A 112 7.80 -8.85 21.60
C GLN A 112 6.86 -9.28 22.74
N ILE A 113 5.72 -9.87 22.39
CA ILE A 113 4.79 -10.48 23.33
C ILE A 113 5.43 -11.72 23.94
N LYS A 114 5.50 -11.74 25.28
CA LYS A 114 6.05 -12.84 26.07
C LYS A 114 5.01 -13.32 27.05
N GLU A 115 5.03 -14.63 27.32
CA GLU A 115 4.28 -15.17 28.44
C GLU A 115 4.79 -14.56 29.74
N SER A 116 3.89 -13.96 30.52
CA SER A 116 4.25 -13.28 31.75
C SER A 116 3.20 -13.48 32.83
N LYS A 117 3.61 -13.28 34.09
CA LYS A 117 2.69 -13.25 35.22
C LYS A 117 2.41 -11.81 35.64
N ILE A 118 1.21 -11.34 35.38
CA ILE A 118 0.77 -10.00 35.75
C ILE A 118 0.05 -10.12 37.09
N ARG A 119 0.66 -9.60 38.16
CA ARG A 119 0.09 -9.58 39.53
C ARG A 119 -0.39 -10.96 40.03
N GLY A 120 0.37 -12.00 39.68
CA GLY A 120 0.14 -13.38 40.12
C GLY A 120 -0.55 -14.27 39.08
N GLU A 121 -1.23 -13.67 38.10
CA GLU A 121 -2.03 -14.38 37.10
C GLU A 121 -1.30 -14.50 35.77
N LEU A 122 -1.55 -15.60 35.05
CA LEU A 122 -0.90 -15.90 33.79
C LEU A 122 -1.51 -15.07 32.64
N SER A 123 -0.66 -14.44 31.83
CA SER A 123 -1.04 -13.79 30.57
C SER A 123 -0.25 -14.38 29.40
N GLN A 124 -0.95 -15.04 28.49
CA GLN A 124 -0.41 -15.78 27.33
C GLN A 124 -0.70 -15.05 26.02
N GLY A 125 -0.54 -13.74 26.02
CA GLY A 125 -0.86 -12.89 24.88
C GLY A 125 -1.31 -11.51 25.32
N MET A 126 -1.83 -10.77 24.36
CA MET A 126 -2.33 -9.41 24.53
C MET A 126 -3.53 -9.18 23.60
N ILE A 127 -4.61 -8.60 24.12
CA ILE A 127 -5.72 -8.11 23.28
C ILE A 127 -5.36 -6.69 22.85
N CYS A 128 -5.35 -6.43 21.55
CA CYS A 128 -4.75 -5.22 21.00
C CYS A 128 -5.76 -4.11 20.69
N ALA A 129 -5.32 -2.87 20.88
CA ALA A 129 -5.93 -1.64 20.40
C ALA A 129 -5.38 -1.22 19.02
N GLU A 130 -5.93 -0.15 18.43
CA GLU A 130 -5.54 0.32 17.08
C GLU A 130 -4.13 0.92 17.06
N ASP A 131 -3.76 1.67 18.10
CA ASP A 131 -2.44 2.27 18.28
C ASP A 131 -1.35 1.21 18.51
N GLU A 132 -1.66 0.15 19.24
CA GLU A 132 -0.75 -0.98 19.50
C GLU A 132 -0.46 -1.82 18.26
N LEU A 133 -1.41 -1.89 17.32
CA LEU A 133 -1.26 -2.58 16.04
C LEU A 133 -0.66 -1.69 14.94
N GLY A 134 -0.46 -0.39 15.21
CA GLY A 134 0.04 0.55 14.22
C GLY A 134 -0.98 0.95 13.14
N ILE A 135 -2.27 0.62 13.33
CA ILE A 135 -3.36 0.88 12.37
C ILE A 135 -4.04 2.24 12.59
N GLY A 136 -3.94 2.81 13.78
CA GLY A 136 -4.68 4.02 14.16
C GLY A 136 -4.08 4.76 15.33
N GLN A 137 -4.76 5.81 15.79
CA GLN A 137 -4.35 6.61 16.97
C GLN A 137 -5.32 6.44 18.15
N ASP A 138 -6.34 5.60 18.01
CA ASP A 138 -7.29 5.36 19.09
C ASP A 138 -6.69 4.46 20.15
N HIS A 139 -6.54 5.03 21.36
CA HIS A 139 -6.04 4.38 22.57
C HIS A 139 -7.16 4.20 23.61
N SER A 140 -8.42 4.50 23.25
CA SER A 140 -9.54 4.51 24.19
C SER A 140 -9.98 3.10 24.64
N GLY A 141 -9.57 2.06 23.90
CA GLY A 141 -9.83 0.67 24.24
C GLY A 141 -9.42 -0.31 23.15
N ILE A 142 -9.70 -1.60 23.38
CA ILE A 142 -9.40 -2.67 22.42
C ILE A 142 -10.26 -2.57 21.16
N MET A 143 -9.75 -3.10 20.05
CA MET A 143 -10.50 -3.18 18.80
C MET A 143 -11.56 -4.30 18.87
N VAL A 144 -12.83 -3.93 19.01
CA VAL A 144 -13.95 -4.88 19.01
C VAL A 144 -14.44 -5.08 17.58
N LEU A 145 -14.40 -6.33 17.12
CA LEU A 145 -14.75 -6.73 15.77
C LEU A 145 -16.23 -7.14 15.66
N PRO A 146 -16.82 -7.05 14.46
CA PRO A 146 -18.16 -7.56 14.20
C PRO A 146 -18.27 -9.07 14.51
N GLY A 147 -19.43 -9.50 15.00
CA GLY A 147 -19.67 -10.90 15.41
C GLY A 147 -19.59 -11.95 14.30
N GLU A 148 -19.50 -11.56 13.03
CA GLU A 148 -19.47 -12.47 11.88
C GLU A 148 -18.05 -12.97 11.52
N VAL A 149 -17.00 -12.38 12.11
CA VAL A 149 -15.61 -12.70 11.76
C VAL A 149 -15.19 -14.06 12.33
N ASN A 150 -14.58 -14.95 11.55
CA ASN A 150 -14.19 -16.26 12.06
C ASN A 150 -13.02 -16.17 13.06
N VAL A 151 -13.14 -16.90 14.18
CA VAL A 151 -12.06 -17.05 15.16
C VAL A 151 -10.90 -17.82 14.53
N GLY A 152 -9.68 -17.39 14.81
CA GLY A 152 -8.45 -17.93 14.22
C GLY A 152 -8.08 -17.34 12.85
N LEU A 153 -8.91 -16.46 12.29
CA LEU A 153 -8.54 -15.68 11.11
C LEU A 153 -7.32 -14.82 11.41
N LYS A 154 -6.34 -14.75 10.50
CA LYS A 154 -5.16 -13.90 10.71
C LYS A 154 -5.57 -12.42 10.72
N GLY A 155 -4.96 -11.64 11.61
CA GLY A 155 -5.19 -10.19 11.69
C GLY A 155 -4.84 -9.48 10.38
N ALA A 156 -3.77 -9.93 9.72
CA ALA A 156 -3.37 -9.45 8.39
C ALA A 156 -4.49 -9.62 7.35
N ASP A 157 -5.12 -10.80 7.31
CA ASP A 157 -6.21 -11.09 6.37
C ASP A 157 -7.47 -10.29 6.71
N TYR A 158 -7.78 -10.13 8.00
CA TYR A 158 -8.93 -9.37 8.45
C TYR A 158 -8.83 -7.87 8.12
N LEU A 159 -7.66 -7.29 8.35
CA LEU A 159 -7.39 -5.87 8.10
C LEU A 159 -6.95 -5.58 6.65
N ASN A 160 -6.90 -6.61 5.80
CA ASN A 160 -6.43 -6.52 4.41
C ASN A 160 -5.04 -5.86 4.31
N ILE A 161 -4.13 -6.25 5.21
CA ILE A 161 -2.75 -5.74 5.22
C ILE A 161 -2.08 -6.17 3.92
N GLU A 162 -1.76 -5.18 3.09
CA GLU A 162 -1.05 -5.41 1.84
C GLU A 162 0.42 -5.68 2.16
N SER A 163 0.90 -6.85 1.75
CA SER A 163 2.31 -7.23 1.74
C SER A 163 2.74 -7.40 0.29
N ASP A 164 3.89 -6.81 -0.05
CA ASP A 164 4.39 -6.73 -1.40
C ASP A 164 5.90 -6.98 -1.43
N VAL A 165 6.39 -7.52 -2.55
CA VAL A 165 7.82 -7.66 -2.80
C VAL A 165 8.21 -6.56 -3.77
N VAL A 166 9.20 -5.75 -3.37
CA VAL A 166 9.68 -4.61 -4.14
C VAL A 166 11.10 -4.91 -4.62
N TYR A 167 11.28 -4.90 -5.94
CA TYR A 167 12.58 -5.05 -6.59
C TYR A 167 13.24 -3.70 -6.77
N GLU A 168 14.49 -3.57 -6.34
CA GLU A 168 15.35 -2.45 -6.67
C GLU A 168 16.20 -2.79 -7.89
N ILE A 169 15.93 -2.10 -9.00
CA ILE A 169 16.55 -2.34 -10.30
C ILE A 169 17.60 -1.27 -10.60
N GLY A 170 18.84 -1.72 -10.85
CA GLY A 170 19.97 -0.95 -11.35
C GLY A 170 19.82 -0.66 -12.85
N LEU A 171 18.99 0.33 -13.21
CA LEU A 171 18.62 0.56 -14.60
C LEU A 171 19.71 1.29 -15.40
N THR A 172 20.03 0.78 -16.58
CA THR A 172 20.98 1.40 -17.51
C THR A 172 20.34 2.53 -18.33
N PRO A 173 21.07 3.59 -18.72
CA PRO A 173 20.49 4.77 -19.38
C PRO A 173 19.80 4.50 -20.73
N ASN A 174 20.16 3.40 -21.40
CA ASN A 174 19.55 2.98 -22.67
C ASN A 174 18.20 2.26 -22.49
N ARG A 175 17.79 1.97 -21.25
CA ARG A 175 16.56 1.24 -20.92
C ARG A 175 15.46 2.14 -20.36
N SER A 176 15.29 3.34 -20.93
CA SER A 176 14.26 4.28 -20.49
C SER A 176 12.84 3.71 -20.63
N ASP A 177 12.65 2.73 -21.51
CA ASP A 177 11.41 1.97 -21.70
C ASP A 177 10.99 1.19 -20.44
N ALA A 178 11.94 0.75 -19.62
CA ALA A 178 11.71 -0.04 -18.41
C ALA A 178 11.73 0.80 -17.11
N THR A 179 11.59 2.13 -17.21
CA THR A 179 11.48 3.05 -16.06
C THR A 179 10.12 3.03 -15.35
N ASN A 180 9.25 2.07 -15.70
CA ASN A 180 7.86 1.97 -15.26
C ASN A 180 7.40 0.50 -15.24
N HIS A 181 6.31 0.22 -14.52
CA HIS A 181 5.82 -1.16 -14.30
C HIS A 181 5.40 -1.84 -15.60
N ILE A 182 4.73 -1.13 -16.52
CA ILE A 182 4.32 -1.71 -17.81
C ILE A 182 5.54 -2.04 -18.68
N GLY A 183 6.57 -1.18 -18.68
CA GLY A 183 7.84 -1.43 -19.34
C GLY A 183 8.51 -2.72 -18.88
N VAL A 184 8.60 -2.90 -17.57
CA VAL A 184 9.14 -4.14 -16.97
C VAL A 184 8.25 -5.35 -17.28
N ALA A 185 6.92 -5.19 -17.21
CA ALA A 185 5.97 -6.24 -17.58
C ALA A 185 6.14 -6.69 -19.04
N ARG A 186 6.49 -5.78 -19.96
CA ARG A 186 6.75 -6.12 -21.37
C ARG A 186 7.99 -6.99 -21.53
N ASP A 187 9.07 -6.70 -20.82
CA ASP A 187 10.27 -7.53 -20.84
C ASP A 187 9.98 -8.93 -20.28
N LEU A 188 9.27 -8.99 -19.14
CA LEU A 188 8.84 -10.26 -18.55
C LEU A 188 7.95 -11.05 -19.50
N ALA A 189 6.98 -10.42 -20.17
CA ALA A 189 6.13 -11.08 -21.16
C ALA A 189 6.95 -11.70 -22.31
N ALA A 190 7.99 -10.99 -22.77
CA ALA A 190 8.89 -11.52 -23.81
C ALA A 190 9.63 -12.77 -23.33
N THR A 191 10.21 -12.73 -22.11
CA THR A 191 10.89 -13.89 -21.52
C THR A 191 9.95 -15.07 -21.31
N LEU A 192 8.75 -14.84 -20.78
CA LEU A 192 7.77 -15.90 -20.55
C LEU A 192 7.36 -16.57 -21.86
N LYS A 193 7.21 -15.80 -22.94
CA LYS A 193 6.87 -16.32 -24.26
C LYS A 193 8.00 -17.12 -24.91
N ILE A 194 9.23 -16.62 -24.83
CA ILE A 194 10.39 -17.23 -25.53
C ILE A 194 11.01 -18.37 -24.73
N ASN A 195 11.22 -18.19 -23.43
CA ASN A 195 11.97 -19.12 -22.59
C ASN A 195 11.07 -20.14 -21.89
N PHE A 196 9.84 -19.75 -21.55
CA PHE A 196 8.90 -20.59 -20.78
C PHE A 196 7.73 -21.11 -21.61
N GLN A 197 7.61 -20.72 -22.89
CA GLN A 197 6.51 -21.10 -23.79
C GLN A 197 5.12 -20.78 -23.19
N LYS A 198 5.05 -19.78 -22.32
CA LYS A 198 3.79 -19.30 -21.72
C LYS A 198 3.24 -18.18 -22.59
N ASP A 199 1.97 -18.25 -22.93
CA ASP A 199 1.30 -17.17 -23.66
C ASP A 199 1.01 -16.01 -22.70
N ALA A 200 2.05 -15.21 -22.43
CA ALA A 200 2.00 -14.06 -21.57
C ALA A 200 1.86 -12.80 -22.42
N GLU A 201 0.82 -12.02 -22.12
CA GLU A 201 0.59 -10.71 -22.72
C GLU A 201 0.40 -9.66 -21.64
N VAL A 202 0.89 -8.45 -21.92
CA VAL A 202 0.69 -7.31 -21.03
C VAL A 202 -0.74 -6.82 -21.16
N LYS A 203 -1.46 -6.84 -20.04
CA LYS A 203 -2.79 -6.28 -19.89
C LYS A 203 -2.67 -4.77 -19.76
N TRP A 204 -3.11 -4.03 -20.76
CA TRP A 204 -3.13 -2.58 -20.71
C TRP A 204 -4.36 -2.07 -19.95
N PRO A 205 -4.27 -0.92 -19.25
CA PRO A 205 -5.44 -0.28 -18.66
C PRO A 205 -6.54 -0.06 -19.71
N GLU A 206 -7.76 -0.47 -19.40
CA GLU A 206 -8.90 -0.27 -20.30
C GLU A 206 -9.32 1.20 -20.31
N ILE A 207 -9.47 1.76 -21.50
CA ILE A 207 -9.91 3.15 -21.72
C ILE A 207 -11.25 3.24 -22.46
N SER A 208 -11.92 2.11 -22.65
CA SER A 208 -13.17 2.01 -23.42
C SER A 208 -14.33 2.81 -22.82
N SER A 209 -14.28 3.08 -21.52
CA SER A 209 -15.27 3.90 -20.80
C SER A 209 -14.98 5.39 -20.84
N PHE A 210 -13.86 5.82 -21.43
CA PHE A 210 -13.53 7.24 -21.52
C PHE A 210 -14.42 7.93 -22.57
N GLU A 211 -15.25 8.85 -22.10
CA GLU A 211 -16.10 9.68 -22.94
C GLU A 211 -16.00 11.15 -22.54
N VAL A 212 -16.11 12.06 -23.50
CA VAL A 212 -16.12 13.49 -23.24
C VAL A 212 -17.50 13.88 -22.73
N GLU A 213 -17.60 14.21 -21.44
CA GLU A 213 -18.87 14.61 -20.80
C GLU A 213 -19.35 15.99 -21.30
N GLY A 214 -18.43 16.90 -21.64
CA GLY A 214 -18.77 18.24 -22.13
C GLY A 214 -17.55 19.10 -22.48
N HIS A 215 -17.83 20.34 -22.91
CA HIS A 215 -16.82 21.31 -23.36
C HIS A 215 -16.87 22.63 -22.56
N ASP A 216 -17.38 22.57 -21.33
CA ASP A 216 -17.64 23.76 -20.48
C ASP A 216 -16.37 24.41 -19.91
N LEU A 217 -15.21 23.77 -20.04
CA LEU A 217 -13.90 24.26 -19.60
C LEU A 217 -12.97 24.38 -20.81
N PRO A 218 -13.15 25.37 -21.69
CA PRO A 218 -12.28 25.55 -22.84
C PRO A 218 -10.87 25.94 -22.38
N ILE A 219 -9.85 25.32 -22.98
CA ILE A 219 -8.45 25.70 -22.81
C ILE A 219 -7.80 25.75 -24.19
N GLU A 220 -7.16 26.87 -24.52
CA GLU A 220 -6.41 26.99 -25.76
C GLU A 220 -4.98 26.49 -25.55
N VAL A 221 -4.54 25.48 -26.31
CA VAL A 221 -3.14 25.04 -26.29
C VAL A 221 -2.47 25.48 -27.59
N LYS A 222 -1.38 26.25 -27.46
CA LYS A 222 -0.55 26.67 -28.58
C LYS A 222 0.89 26.22 -28.36
N VAL A 223 1.37 25.36 -29.25
CA VAL A 223 2.77 24.92 -29.27
C VAL A 223 3.54 25.75 -30.29
N GLU A 224 4.39 26.65 -29.81
CA GLU A 224 5.21 27.52 -30.64
C GLU A 224 6.57 26.89 -30.96
N ASN A 225 7.14 26.12 -30.02
CA ASN A 225 8.35 25.35 -30.26
C ASN A 225 8.02 23.87 -30.49
N THR A 226 7.67 23.54 -31.72
CA THR A 226 7.32 22.16 -32.13
C THR A 226 8.53 21.24 -32.26
N GLU A 227 9.75 21.77 -32.29
CA GLU A 227 10.99 20.97 -32.30
C GLU A 227 11.25 20.38 -30.92
N ALA A 228 11.17 21.19 -29.86
CA ALA A 228 11.36 20.74 -28.48
C ALA A 228 10.14 20.00 -27.91
N CYS A 229 8.93 20.37 -28.35
CA CYS A 229 7.69 19.74 -27.92
C CYS A 229 6.83 19.41 -29.15
N PRO A 230 7.02 18.23 -29.78
CA PRO A 230 6.25 17.86 -30.96
C PRO A 230 4.77 17.58 -30.65
N ARG A 231 4.44 17.32 -29.38
CA ARG A 231 3.07 17.03 -28.93
C ARG A 231 2.84 17.55 -27.53
N TYR A 232 1.73 18.29 -27.36
CA TYR A 232 1.16 18.64 -26.07
C TYR A 232 -0.31 18.22 -26.08
N SER A 233 -0.78 17.59 -25.01
CA SER A 233 -2.16 17.15 -24.87
C SER A 233 -2.62 17.43 -23.45
N GLY A 234 -3.90 17.78 -23.29
CA GLY A 234 -4.48 18.08 -21.98
C GLY A 234 -5.94 17.70 -21.96
N VAL A 235 -6.45 17.42 -20.76
CA VAL A 235 -7.86 17.14 -20.49
C VAL A 235 -8.28 18.04 -19.33
N CYS A 236 -9.41 18.72 -19.47
CA CYS A 236 -10.00 19.50 -18.39
C CYS A 236 -10.99 18.63 -17.63
N ILE A 237 -10.87 18.59 -16.30
CA ILE A 237 -11.74 17.81 -15.42
C ILE A 237 -12.42 18.79 -14.46
N LYS A 238 -13.75 18.73 -14.40
CA LYS A 238 -14.57 19.60 -13.53
C LYS A 238 -14.99 18.86 -12.27
N GLY A 239 -15.21 19.60 -11.19
CA GLY A 239 -15.80 19.05 -9.96
C GLY A 239 -14.85 18.17 -9.15
N VAL A 240 -13.54 18.31 -9.35
CA VAL A 240 -12.54 17.56 -8.59
C VAL A 240 -12.50 18.07 -7.16
N LYS A 241 -12.70 17.16 -6.20
CA LYS A 241 -12.48 17.43 -4.78
C LYS A 241 -11.06 16.99 -4.41
N VAL A 242 -10.23 17.92 -3.95
CA VAL A 242 -8.90 17.61 -3.42
C VAL A 242 -9.05 16.96 -2.05
N GLY A 243 -8.38 15.83 -1.85
CA GLY A 243 -8.38 15.09 -0.60
C GLY A 243 -7.33 14.00 -0.59
N GLU A 244 -7.40 13.13 0.42
CA GLU A 244 -6.52 11.98 0.48
C GLU A 244 -6.80 10.99 -0.64
N SER A 245 -5.74 10.37 -1.13
CA SER A 245 -5.83 9.25 -2.06
C SER A 245 -6.43 8.01 -1.39
N PRO A 246 -7.12 7.15 -2.16
CA PRO A 246 -7.55 5.86 -1.66
C PRO A 246 -6.34 5.02 -1.22
N GLU A 247 -6.56 4.13 -0.25
CA GLU A 247 -5.49 3.38 0.42
C GLU A 247 -4.61 2.58 -0.55
N TRP A 248 -5.21 1.87 -1.51
CA TRP A 248 -4.47 1.10 -2.52
C TRP A 248 -3.48 1.96 -3.32
N LEU A 249 -3.83 3.23 -3.59
CA LEU A 249 -2.98 4.14 -4.35
C LEU A 249 -1.80 4.60 -3.49
N ARG A 250 -2.08 4.91 -2.21
CA ARG A 250 -1.05 5.28 -1.24
C ARG A 250 -0.07 4.15 -1.02
N ASN A 251 -0.55 2.92 -0.84
CA ASN A 251 0.28 1.74 -0.61
C ASN A 251 1.22 1.48 -1.78
N ARG A 252 0.74 1.53 -3.02
CA ARG A 252 1.59 1.36 -4.20
C ARG A 252 2.69 2.40 -4.31
N LEU A 253 2.35 3.68 -4.08
CA LEU A 253 3.33 4.76 -4.10
C LEU A 253 4.35 4.59 -2.97
N ASN A 254 3.90 4.28 -1.76
CA ASN A 254 4.77 4.01 -0.61
C ASN A 254 5.71 2.83 -0.89
N ALA A 255 5.22 1.74 -1.47
CA ALA A 255 6.01 0.55 -1.81
C ALA A 255 7.22 0.90 -2.69
N ILE A 256 7.05 1.82 -3.64
CA ILE A 256 8.14 2.29 -4.51
C ILE A 256 8.90 3.51 -3.97
N GLY A 257 8.64 3.92 -2.72
CA GLY A 257 9.31 5.03 -2.05
C GLY A 257 8.81 6.43 -2.43
N VAL A 258 7.64 6.53 -3.07
CA VAL A 258 7.00 7.81 -3.41
C VAL A 258 6.02 8.19 -2.31
N ARG A 259 6.24 9.34 -1.66
CA ARG A 259 5.36 9.83 -0.60
C ARG A 259 4.04 10.34 -1.19
N PRO A 260 2.87 9.80 -0.78
CA PRO A 260 1.56 10.34 -1.13
C PRO A 260 1.33 11.73 -0.53
N ILE A 261 0.61 12.57 -1.26
CA ILE A 261 0.30 13.96 -0.89
C ILE A 261 -1.20 14.21 -0.96
N ASN A 262 -1.81 14.04 -2.13
CA ASN A 262 -3.24 14.17 -2.37
C ASN A 262 -3.64 13.45 -3.65
N ASN A 263 -4.94 13.18 -3.81
CA ASN A 263 -5.50 12.45 -4.93
C ASN A 263 -5.14 12.96 -6.34
N ILE A 264 -4.78 14.25 -6.50
CA ILE A 264 -4.36 14.80 -7.79
C ILE A 264 -2.88 14.54 -8.05
N VAL A 265 -2.01 14.86 -7.09
CA VAL A 265 -0.56 14.64 -7.26
C VAL A 265 -0.26 13.13 -7.35
N ASP A 266 -0.92 12.36 -6.51
CA ASP A 266 -0.69 10.92 -6.40
C ASP A 266 -1.09 10.19 -7.67
N VAL A 267 -2.22 10.56 -8.32
CA VAL A 267 -2.61 9.92 -9.59
C VAL A 267 -1.64 10.26 -10.72
N THR A 268 -1.06 11.47 -10.75
CA THR A 268 -0.05 11.82 -11.76
C THR A 268 1.26 11.03 -11.56
N ASN A 269 1.69 10.85 -10.31
CA ASN A 269 2.84 10.00 -9.98
C ASN A 269 2.56 8.52 -10.26
N PHE A 270 1.33 8.06 -9.98
CA PHE A 270 0.93 6.70 -10.30
C PHE A 270 1.04 6.42 -11.79
N VAL A 271 0.51 7.29 -12.65
CA VAL A 271 0.62 7.14 -14.12
C VAL A 271 2.09 7.20 -14.59
N LEU A 272 2.90 8.08 -14.00
CA LEU A 272 4.35 8.11 -14.27
C LEU A 272 4.99 6.75 -14.02
N HIS A 273 4.73 6.14 -12.86
CA HIS A 273 5.34 4.86 -12.51
C HIS A 273 4.63 3.65 -13.14
N GLU A 274 3.38 3.79 -13.57
CA GLU A 274 2.62 2.78 -14.31
C GLU A 274 3.16 2.62 -15.73
N MET A 275 3.20 3.71 -16.51
CA MET A 275 3.44 3.67 -17.97
C MET A 275 4.63 4.51 -18.44
N GLY A 276 5.35 5.18 -17.53
CA GLY A 276 6.52 5.97 -17.88
C GLY A 276 6.19 7.34 -18.48
N GLN A 277 4.95 7.80 -18.34
CA GLN A 277 4.50 9.09 -18.85
C GLN A 277 4.36 10.09 -17.71
N PRO A 278 5.29 11.05 -17.56
CA PRO A 278 5.11 12.14 -16.61
C PRO A 278 3.86 12.95 -16.97
N LEU A 279 3.03 13.20 -15.97
CA LEU A 279 1.86 14.06 -16.06
C LEU A 279 1.99 15.23 -15.07
N HIS A 280 1.26 16.30 -15.36
CA HIS A 280 1.16 17.42 -14.45
C HIS A 280 -0.28 17.93 -14.44
N ALA A 281 -0.74 18.37 -13.27
CA ALA A 281 -2.06 18.95 -13.08
C ALA A 281 -1.93 20.44 -12.79
N PHE A 282 -2.73 21.24 -13.47
CA PHE A 282 -2.82 22.68 -13.24
C PHE A 282 -4.20 23.01 -12.68
N ASP A 283 -4.25 23.97 -11.76
CA ASP A 283 -5.51 24.59 -11.36
C ASP A 283 -6.02 25.44 -12.52
N TYR A 284 -7.15 25.06 -13.12
CA TYR A 284 -7.73 25.70 -14.30
C TYR A 284 -7.97 27.20 -14.08
N ASP A 285 -8.39 27.58 -12.88
CA ASP A 285 -8.72 28.96 -12.53
C ASP A 285 -7.48 29.85 -12.39
N GLN A 286 -6.29 29.24 -12.23
CA GLN A 286 -5.01 29.93 -12.15
C GLN A 286 -4.34 30.10 -13.51
N ILE A 287 -4.86 29.48 -14.57
CA ILE A 287 -4.29 29.61 -15.92
C ILE A 287 -4.80 30.91 -16.54
N ALA A 288 -3.90 31.90 -16.61
CA ALA A 288 -4.19 33.17 -17.26
C ALA A 288 -4.71 32.99 -18.70
N ASP A 289 -5.77 33.72 -19.03
CA ASP A 289 -6.45 33.69 -20.32
C ASP A 289 -6.93 32.29 -20.78
N HIS A 290 -6.96 31.30 -19.86
CA HIS A 290 -7.21 29.90 -20.16
C HIS A 290 -6.41 29.41 -21.38
N LYS A 291 -5.13 29.81 -21.44
CA LYS A 291 -4.24 29.55 -22.57
C LYS A 291 -2.90 28.98 -22.12
N VAL A 292 -2.55 27.82 -22.66
CA VAL A 292 -1.24 27.18 -22.49
C VAL A 292 -0.35 27.51 -23.69
N LEU A 293 0.77 28.19 -23.43
CA LEU A 293 1.77 28.54 -24.44
C LEU A 293 3.04 27.72 -24.23
N VAL A 294 3.31 26.78 -25.13
CA VAL A 294 4.53 25.97 -25.10
C VAL A 294 5.59 26.61 -26.00
N LYS A 295 6.53 27.33 -25.39
CA LYS A 295 7.56 28.12 -26.10
C LYS A 295 8.87 28.16 -25.34
N THR A 296 9.94 28.47 -26.06
CA THR A 296 11.23 28.80 -25.44
C THR A 296 11.22 30.22 -24.89
N LEU A 297 11.63 30.39 -23.64
CA LEU A 297 11.78 31.71 -23.02
C LEU A 297 13.21 32.24 -23.21
N PRO A 298 13.40 33.57 -23.27
CA PRO A 298 14.74 34.16 -23.31
C PRO A 298 15.58 33.74 -22.09
N ALA A 299 16.90 33.64 -22.30
CA ALA A 299 17.84 33.36 -21.21
C ALA A 299 17.72 34.42 -20.09
N GLY A 300 17.76 33.96 -18.84
CA GLY A 300 17.61 34.82 -17.66
C GLY A 300 16.17 35.18 -17.29
N THR A 301 15.17 34.61 -17.97
CA THR A 301 13.77 34.73 -17.54
C THR A 301 13.61 34.12 -16.16
N LYS A 302 13.06 34.88 -15.20
CA LYS A 302 12.81 34.39 -13.85
C LYS A 302 11.67 33.39 -13.86
N PHE A 303 11.87 32.26 -13.20
CA PHE A 303 10.86 31.23 -12.99
C PHE A 303 10.93 30.81 -11.52
N LEU A 304 9.80 30.88 -10.82
CA LEU A 304 9.65 30.31 -9.49
C LEU A 304 9.04 28.93 -9.67
N ALA A 305 9.82 27.90 -9.37
CA ALA A 305 9.38 26.52 -9.33
C ALA A 305 8.80 26.19 -7.96
#